data_AF-A0A958A2Y9-F1
#
_entry.id   AF-A0A958A2Y9-F1
#
_cell.length_a   1.000
_cell.length_b   1.000
_cell.length_c   1.000
_cell.angle_alpha   90.00
_cell.angle_beta   90.00
_cell.angle_gamma   90.00
#
_symmetry.space_group_name_H-M   'P 1'
#
loop_
_entity.id
_entity.type
_entity.pdbx_description
1 polymer ?
#
loop_
_entity_poly.entity_id
_entity_poly.type
_entity_poly.pdbx_seq_one_letter_code
_entity_poly.pdbx_strand_id
1 'polypeptide(L)'
;MVAEQLVKRQISDPRVLAAMLTIPRHRFVEEKLWRSAYRDKPLPIGHGQTISQPYMVAFMTQALNLPDDRPTTVLEIGTGSGYQAAILSQLVNRVYSIERIEFLAERVKQLLPTLGIDNVEIKVGDGGYGWPEHAPYDGIMVTAAAPQI
;
A
#
# COMPACT_ATOMS: atom_id res chain seq x y z
N MET A 1 -16.31 6.29 -2.57
CA MET A 1 -15.37 5.55 -1.71
C MET A 1 -15.14 6.31 -0.41
N VAL A 2 -14.45 7.46 -0.40
CA VAL A 2 -14.00 8.14 0.83
C VAL A 2 -15.13 8.57 1.78
N ALA A 3 -16.01 9.49 1.36
CA ALA A 3 -17.10 9.98 2.22
C ALA A 3 -18.09 8.86 2.65
N GLU A 4 -18.49 8.02 1.70
CA GLU A 4 -19.55 7.02 1.91
C GLU A 4 -19.09 5.73 2.60
N GLN A 5 -17.83 5.32 2.41
CA GLN A 5 -17.35 4.02 2.90
C GLN A 5 -16.28 4.16 4.00
N LEU A 6 -15.44 5.20 3.97
CA LEU A 6 -14.33 5.35 4.93
C LEU A 6 -14.74 6.20 6.13
N VAL A 7 -15.22 7.43 5.88
CA VAL A 7 -15.58 8.38 6.96
C VAL A 7 -16.67 7.82 7.86
N LYS A 8 -17.72 7.23 7.27
CA LYS A 8 -18.81 6.58 8.03
C LYS A 8 -18.35 5.40 8.90
N ARG A 9 -17.13 4.90 8.67
CA ARG A 9 -16.53 3.77 9.39
C ARG A 9 -15.29 4.19 10.19
N GLN A 10 -15.26 5.44 10.67
CA GLN A 10 -14.26 5.95 11.60
C GLN A 10 -12.82 6.05 11.07
N ILE A 11 -12.66 6.09 9.74
CA ILE A 11 -11.43 6.64 9.16
C ILE A 11 -11.52 8.16 9.25
N SER A 12 -10.73 8.73 10.14
CA SER A 12 -10.79 10.14 10.54
C SER A 12 -9.47 10.89 10.35
N ASP A 13 -8.35 10.19 10.11
CA ASP A 13 -7.08 10.86 9.82
C ASP A 13 -7.18 11.59 8.45
N PRO A 14 -7.10 12.94 8.43
CA PRO A 14 -7.26 13.71 7.21
C PRO A 14 -6.14 13.42 6.19
N ARG A 15 -4.93 13.05 6.63
CA ARG A 15 -3.81 12.68 5.76
C ARG A 15 -4.12 11.38 5.02
N VAL A 16 -4.68 10.40 5.73
CA VAL A 16 -5.11 9.11 5.13
C VAL A 16 -6.25 9.35 4.14
N LEU A 17 -7.27 10.13 4.52
CA LEU A 17 -8.39 10.44 3.62
C LEU A 17 -7.92 11.16 2.36
N ALA A 18 -6.98 12.11 2.48
CA ALA A 18 -6.38 12.80 1.33
C ALA A 18 -5.63 11.82 0.42
N ALA A 19 -4.79 10.94 0.96
CA ALA A 19 -4.08 9.93 0.18
C ALA A 19 -5.05 9.00 -0.58
N MET A 20 -6.14 8.58 0.08
CA MET A 20 -7.18 7.75 -0.53
C MET A 20 -7.98 8.45 -1.64
N LEU A 21 -8.01 9.80 -1.66
CA LEU A 21 -8.58 10.60 -2.74
C LEU A 21 -7.58 10.75 -3.91
N THR A 22 -6.32 11.01 -3.59
CA THR A 22 -5.26 11.31 -4.58
C THR A 22 -4.85 10.07 -5.37
N ILE A 23 -4.62 8.93 -4.71
CA ILE A 23 -4.07 7.75 -5.38
C ILE A 23 -5.16 7.03 -6.21
N PRO A 24 -4.99 6.93 -7.54
CA PRO A 24 -6.01 6.36 -8.43
C PRO A 24 -6.03 4.83 -8.36
N ARG A 25 -6.76 4.27 -7.39
CA ARG A 25 -6.85 2.83 -7.12
C ARG A 25 -7.08 1.95 -8.36
N HIS A 26 -7.83 2.40 -9.35
CA HIS A 26 -8.06 1.66 -10.59
C HIS A 26 -6.79 1.37 -11.40
N ARG A 27 -5.74 2.20 -11.29
CA ARG A 27 -4.43 1.98 -11.93
C ARG A 27 -3.68 0.75 -11.40
N PHE A 28 -4.08 0.26 -10.22
CA PHE A 28 -3.46 -0.87 -9.53
C PHE A 28 -4.15 -2.22 -9.84
N VAL A 29 -5.18 -2.21 -10.71
CA VAL A 29 -5.89 -3.42 -11.17
C VAL A 29 -6.00 -3.44 -12.70
N GLU A 30 -6.36 -4.59 -13.27
CA GLU A 30 -6.64 -4.70 -14.71
C GLU A 30 -7.83 -3.80 -15.13
N GLU A 31 -7.80 -3.30 -16.37
CA GLU A 31 -8.82 -2.38 -16.92
C GLU A 31 -10.25 -2.90 -16.79
N LYS A 32 -10.45 -4.20 -17.04
CA LYS A 32 -11.75 -4.87 -16.89
C LYS A 32 -12.35 -4.75 -15.48
N LEU A 33 -11.52 -4.46 -14.47
CA LEU A 33 -11.92 -4.33 -13.07
C LEU A 33 -12.10 -2.87 -12.61
N TRP A 34 -11.84 -1.87 -13.46
CA TRP A 34 -11.89 -0.45 -13.08
C TRP A 34 -13.24 -0.03 -12.50
N ARG A 35 -14.35 -0.52 -13.06
CA ARG A 35 -15.71 -0.27 -12.54
C ARG A 35 -15.93 -0.78 -11.11
N SER A 36 -15.13 -1.75 -10.67
CA SER A 36 -15.17 -2.31 -9.31
C SER A 36 -14.08 -1.76 -8.40
N ALA A 37 -13.09 -1.02 -8.92
CA ALA A 37 -11.89 -0.62 -8.18
C ALA A 37 -12.18 0.14 -6.89
N TYR A 38 -13.26 0.93 -6.87
CA TYR A 38 -13.65 1.79 -5.74
C TYR A 38 -14.79 1.23 -4.88
N ARG A 39 -15.18 -0.04 -5.10
CA ARG A 39 -16.08 -0.76 -4.20
C ARG A 39 -15.27 -1.28 -3.02
N ASP A 40 -15.87 -1.31 -1.83
CA ASP A 40 -15.18 -1.84 -0.64
C ASP A 40 -15.08 -3.37 -0.65
N LYS A 41 -14.24 -3.91 -1.55
CA LYS A 41 -13.94 -5.34 -1.65
C LYS A 41 -12.53 -5.57 -2.21
N PRO A 42 -11.91 -6.71 -1.91
CA PRO A 42 -10.69 -7.09 -2.59
C PRO A 42 -10.94 -7.38 -4.08
N LEU A 43 -9.90 -7.20 -4.90
CA LEU A 43 -9.92 -7.53 -6.32
C LEU A 43 -8.71 -8.38 -6.68
N PRO A 44 -8.82 -9.33 -7.63
CA PRO A 44 -7.67 -10.13 -8.06
C PRO A 44 -6.65 -9.27 -8.79
N ILE A 45 -5.36 -9.56 -8.58
CA ILE A 45 -4.24 -8.88 -9.24
C ILE A 45 -3.29 -9.84 -9.97
N GLY A 46 -3.68 -11.11 -10.09
CA GLY A 46 -2.86 -12.19 -10.64
C GLY A 46 -2.12 -12.97 -9.56
N HIS A 47 -1.52 -14.11 -9.94
CA HIS A 47 -0.68 -14.96 -9.07
C HIS A 47 -1.32 -15.36 -7.72
N GLY A 48 -2.65 -15.54 -7.70
CA GLY A 48 -3.41 -15.86 -6.49
C GLY A 48 -3.48 -14.73 -5.46
N GLN A 49 -3.01 -13.52 -5.80
CA GLN A 49 -3.00 -12.36 -4.90
C GLN A 49 -4.21 -11.46 -5.14
N THR A 50 -4.47 -10.60 -4.15
CA THR A 50 -5.53 -9.58 -4.24
C THR A 50 -5.01 -8.21 -3.81
N ILE A 51 -5.58 -7.14 -4.37
CA ILE A 51 -5.50 -5.81 -3.78
C ILE A 51 -6.52 -5.74 -2.63
N SER A 52 -6.06 -5.41 -1.42
CA SER A 52 -6.92 -5.28 -0.22
C SER A 52 -8.03 -4.26 -0.42
N GLN A 53 -9.20 -4.49 0.18
CA GLN A 53 -10.33 -3.55 0.09
C GLN A 53 -9.95 -2.13 0.59
N PRO A 54 -10.51 -1.06 -0.01
CA PRO A 54 -10.25 0.33 0.40
C PRO A 54 -10.32 0.59 1.89
N TYR A 55 -11.33 0.05 2.60
CA TYR A 55 -11.44 0.23 4.04
C TYR A 55 -10.23 -0.33 4.79
N MET A 56 -9.78 -1.53 4.43
CA MET A 56 -8.66 -2.18 5.12
C MET A 56 -7.37 -1.39 4.92
N VAL A 57 -7.12 -0.91 3.70
CA VAL A 57 -5.97 -0.04 3.39
C VAL A 57 -6.00 1.22 4.25
N ALA A 58 -7.13 1.92 4.30
CA ALA A 58 -7.26 3.14 5.10
C ALA A 58 -7.15 2.87 6.61
N PHE A 59 -7.79 1.81 7.10
CA PHE A 59 -7.77 1.41 8.50
C PHE A 59 -6.35 1.08 8.96
N MET A 60 -5.64 0.21 8.24
CA MET A 60 -4.26 -0.16 8.59
C MET A 60 -3.32 1.05 8.50
N THR A 61 -3.48 1.91 7.50
CA THR A 61 -2.66 3.12 7.36
C THR A 61 -2.88 4.08 8.53
N GLN A 62 -4.13 4.30 8.95
CA GLN A 62 -4.44 5.11 10.14
C GLN A 62 -3.89 4.46 11.42
N ALA A 63 -3.99 3.13 11.53
CA ALA A 63 -3.53 2.40 12.71
C ALA A 63 -2.00 2.40 12.88
N LEU A 64 -1.22 2.63 11.82
CA LEU A 64 0.23 2.84 11.94
C LEU A 64 0.56 4.07 12.79
N ASN A 65 -0.35 5.04 12.89
CA ASN A 65 -0.24 6.23 13.74
C ASN A 65 1.14 6.92 13.61
N LEU A 66 1.56 7.16 12.36
CA LEU A 66 2.87 7.70 12.06
C LEU A 66 2.97 9.19 12.44
N PRO A 67 4.09 9.62 13.06
CA PRO A 67 4.37 11.03 13.32
C PRO A 67 4.31 11.88 12.04
N ASP A 68 3.76 13.10 12.12
CA ASP A 68 3.80 14.14 11.07
C ASP A 68 4.79 15.27 11.34
N ASP A 69 5.41 15.30 12.51
CA ASP A 69 6.33 16.35 12.94
C ASP A 69 7.76 16.16 12.44
N ARG A 70 8.07 15.00 11.81
CA ARG A 70 9.39 14.67 11.26
C ARG A 70 9.30 13.71 10.07
N PRO A 71 10.35 13.62 9.24
CA PRO A 71 10.45 12.58 8.22
C PRO A 71 10.37 11.17 8.82
N THR A 72 9.55 10.33 8.22
CA THR A 72 9.35 8.93 8.63
C THR A 72 9.66 7.95 7.51
N THR A 73 10.11 6.75 7.89
CA THR A 73 10.42 5.65 6.98
C THR A 73 9.61 4.42 7.36
N VAL A 74 8.94 3.81 6.38
CA VAL A 74 8.08 2.64 6.58
C VAL A 74 8.58 1.46 5.76
N LEU A 75 8.52 0.27 6.36
CA LEU A 75 8.66 -1.00 5.66
C LEU A 75 7.27 -1.59 5.39
N GLU A 76 6.99 -1.95 4.15
CA GLU A 76 5.84 -2.76 3.76
C GLU A 76 6.30 -4.18 3.40
N ILE A 77 5.63 -5.18 3.96
CA ILE A 77 5.80 -6.59 3.61
C ILE A 77 4.58 -7.05 2.82
N GLY A 78 4.79 -7.28 1.52
CA GLY A 78 3.75 -7.64 0.55
C GLY A 78 3.36 -6.49 -0.36
N THR A 79 4.25 -6.10 -1.29
CA THR A 79 3.93 -5.02 -2.26
C THR A 79 2.64 -5.31 -3.03
N GLY A 80 2.44 -6.56 -3.47
CA GLY A 80 1.27 -6.98 -4.23
C GLY A 80 0.98 -6.08 -5.43
N SER A 81 -0.11 -5.34 -5.36
CA SER A 81 -0.50 -4.40 -6.42
C SER A 81 0.32 -3.11 -6.44
N GLY A 82 0.98 -2.76 -5.33
CA GLY A 82 1.62 -1.46 -5.08
C GLY A 82 0.70 -0.38 -4.52
N TYR A 83 -0.61 -0.65 -4.35
CA TYR A 83 -1.56 0.38 -3.90
C TYR A 83 -1.32 0.83 -2.46
N GLN A 84 -1.05 -0.08 -1.52
CA GLN A 84 -0.76 0.28 -0.14
C GLN A 84 0.57 1.04 -0.03
N ALA A 85 1.62 0.61 -0.74
CA ALA A 85 2.86 1.36 -0.92
C ALA A 85 2.62 2.80 -1.40
N ALA A 86 1.80 2.97 -2.45
CA ALA A 86 1.46 4.29 -3.01
C ALA A 86 0.66 5.16 -2.03
N ILE A 87 -0.22 4.55 -1.21
CA ILE A 87 -0.92 5.29 -0.15
C ILE A 87 0.08 5.74 0.91
N LEU A 88 0.96 4.85 1.40
CA LEU A 88 1.99 5.20 2.39
C LEU A 88 2.91 6.30 1.88
N SER A 89 3.24 6.29 0.58
CA SER A 89 4.13 7.27 -0.04
C SER A 89 3.61 8.70 0.03
N GLN A 90 2.30 8.90 0.23
CA GLN A 90 1.71 10.23 0.44
C GLN A 90 1.85 10.73 1.90
N LEU A 91 2.21 9.86 2.84
CA LEU A 91 2.26 10.17 4.27
C LEU A 91 3.69 10.21 4.82
N VAL A 92 4.66 9.59 4.13
CA VAL A 92 6.01 9.37 4.68
C VAL A 92 7.11 9.82 3.74
N ASN A 93 8.33 9.98 4.27
CA ASN A 93 9.49 10.39 3.48
C ASN A 93 10.00 9.25 2.59
N ARG A 94 9.95 7.99 3.06
CA ARG A 94 10.40 6.84 2.29
C ARG A 94 9.60 5.59 2.64
N VAL A 95 9.21 4.83 1.62
CA VAL A 95 8.63 3.50 1.75
C VAL A 95 9.61 2.49 1.15
N TYR A 96 9.96 1.48 1.92
CA TYR A 96 10.60 0.26 1.40
C TYR A 96 9.54 -0.83 1.36
N SER A 97 9.40 -1.54 0.25
CA SER A 97 8.38 -2.58 0.11
C SER A 97 9.00 -3.86 -0.46
N ILE A 98 8.69 -5.00 0.18
CA ILE A 98 9.18 -6.31 -0.23
C ILE A 98 8.05 -7.13 -0.86
N GLU A 99 8.33 -7.74 -2.01
CA GLU A 99 7.44 -8.69 -2.68
C GLU A 99 8.18 -9.95 -3.10
N ARG A 100 7.58 -11.11 -2.86
CA ARG A 100 8.19 -12.40 -3.19
C ARG A 100 7.92 -12.84 -4.62
N ILE A 101 6.86 -12.32 -5.26
CA ILE A 101 6.48 -12.60 -6.64
C ILE A 101 7.07 -11.52 -7.55
N GLU A 102 8.15 -11.88 -8.25
CA GLU A 102 8.89 -10.97 -9.14
C GLU A 102 7.99 -10.26 -10.16
N PHE A 103 7.03 -10.96 -10.77
CA PHE A 103 6.09 -10.36 -11.73
C PHE A 103 5.30 -9.17 -11.13
N LEU A 104 4.86 -9.29 -9.88
CA LEU A 104 4.12 -8.23 -9.20
C LEU A 104 5.03 -7.05 -8.87
N ALA A 105 6.24 -7.34 -8.35
CA ALA A 105 7.23 -6.33 -8.04
C ALA A 105 7.61 -5.49 -9.28
N GLU A 106 7.91 -6.13 -10.41
CA GLU A 106 8.30 -5.45 -11.65
C GLU A 106 7.17 -4.58 -12.22
N ARG A 107 5.93 -5.07 -12.15
CA ARG A 107 4.76 -4.26 -12.53
C ARG A 107 4.65 -2.99 -11.69
N VAL A 108 4.93 -3.05 -10.39
CA VAL A 108 4.87 -1.89 -9.49
C VAL A 108 6.02 -0.91 -9.76
N LYS A 109 7.25 -1.42 -9.97
CA LYS A 109 8.41 -0.60 -10.36
C LYS A 109 8.17 0.20 -11.64
N GLN A 110 7.42 -0.35 -12.59
CA GLN A 110 7.02 0.36 -13.79
C GLN A 110 5.86 1.34 -13.56
N LEU A 111 4.90 0.98 -12.70
CA LEU A 111 3.69 1.77 -12.47
C LEU A 111 3.95 3.06 -11.66
N LEU A 112 4.66 2.97 -10.55
CA LEU A 112 4.80 4.09 -9.59
C LEU A 112 5.41 5.36 -10.22
N PRO A 113 6.47 5.29 -11.05
CA PRO A 113 7.00 6.47 -11.73
C PRO A 113 5.97 7.16 -12.64
N THR A 114 5.08 6.40 -13.28
CA THR A 114 4.00 6.97 -14.13
C THR A 114 2.95 7.74 -13.34
N LEU A 115 2.91 7.54 -12.02
CA LEU A 115 2.05 8.27 -11.08
C LEU A 115 2.81 9.38 -10.35
N GLY A 116 4.08 9.63 -10.70
CA GLY A 116 4.93 10.62 -10.03
C GLY A 116 5.37 10.19 -8.62
N ILE A 117 5.37 8.89 -8.32
CA ILE A 117 5.77 8.34 -7.03
C ILE A 117 7.22 7.83 -7.15
N ASP A 118 8.14 8.51 -6.46
CA ASP A 118 9.59 8.26 -6.49
C ASP A 118 10.18 7.93 -5.11
N ASN A 119 9.37 8.03 -4.05
CA ASN A 119 9.74 7.77 -2.67
C ASN A 119 9.42 6.34 -2.20
N VAL A 120 9.24 5.41 -3.14
CA VAL A 120 8.96 3.99 -2.88
C VAL A 120 10.04 3.13 -3.54
N GLU A 121 10.71 2.30 -2.76
CA GLU A 121 11.69 1.32 -3.25
C GLU A 121 11.16 -0.10 -3.10
N ILE A 122 11.21 -0.87 -4.18
CA ILE A 122 10.68 -2.24 -4.25
C ILE A 122 11.82 -3.25 -4.33
N LYS A 123 11.86 -4.22 -3.41
CA LYS A 123 12.76 -5.37 -3.44
C LYS A 123 11.99 -6.65 -3.72
N VAL A 124 12.55 -7.46 -4.62
CA VAL A 124 12.13 -8.85 -4.77
C VAL A 124 12.81 -9.66 -3.68
N GLY A 125 12.05 -10.31 -2.80
CA GLY A 125 12.61 -11.07 -1.70
C GLY A 125 11.59 -11.65 -0.74
N ASP A 126 12.08 -12.41 0.23
CA ASP A 126 11.25 -12.92 1.32
C ASP A 126 11.12 -11.86 2.42
N GLY A 127 9.88 -11.38 2.61
CA GLY A 127 9.56 -10.38 3.62
C GLY A 127 9.73 -10.86 5.07
N GLY A 128 9.84 -12.16 5.30
CA GLY A 128 10.11 -12.72 6.64
C GLY A 128 11.45 -12.29 7.23
N TYR A 129 12.41 -11.90 6.40
CA TYR A 129 13.71 -11.36 6.84
C TYR A 129 13.71 -9.83 7.00
N GLY A 130 12.61 -9.16 6.63
CA GLY A 130 12.56 -7.70 6.52
C GLY A 130 13.61 -7.16 5.55
N TRP A 131 14.03 -5.91 5.78
CA TRP A 131 15.10 -5.27 5.00
C TRP A 131 16.08 -4.56 5.94
N PRO A 132 17.03 -5.29 6.56
CA PRO A 132 17.90 -4.74 7.60
C PRO A 132 18.75 -3.55 7.15
N GLU A 133 19.13 -3.50 5.87
CA GLU A 133 19.99 -2.46 5.30
C GLU A 133 19.37 -1.04 5.35
N HIS A 134 18.04 -0.93 5.47
CA HIS A 134 17.34 0.36 5.59
C HIS A 134 16.62 0.54 6.94
N ALA A 135 16.86 -0.35 7.89
CA ALA A 135 16.38 -0.20 9.26
C ALA A 135 17.15 0.94 9.98
N PRO A 136 16.57 1.57 11.03
CA PRO A 136 15.26 1.29 11.64
C PRO A 136 14.08 1.93 10.87
N TYR A 137 12.88 1.40 11.13
CA TYR A 137 11.61 1.88 10.57
C TYR A 137 10.74 2.52 11.65
N ASP A 138 10.00 3.56 11.28
CA ASP A 138 8.98 4.18 12.13
C ASP A 138 7.68 3.36 12.14
N GLY A 139 7.45 2.54 11.12
CA GLY A 139 6.32 1.62 11.04
C GLY A 139 6.61 0.46 10.11
N ILE A 140 6.03 -0.70 10.42
CA ILE A 140 6.05 -1.89 9.56
C ILE A 140 4.62 -2.27 9.23
N MET A 141 4.29 -2.28 7.94
CA MET A 141 2.99 -2.66 7.40
C MET A 141 3.08 -4.06 6.81
N VAL A 142 2.40 -5.04 7.38
CA VAL A 142 2.35 -6.41 6.83
C VAL A 142 1.00 -6.62 6.14
N THR A 143 1.00 -6.77 4.82
CA THR A 143 -0.21 -6.91 3.99
C THR A 143 -0.42 -8.34 3.48
N ALA A 144 0.41 -9.28 3.92
CA ALA A 144 0.29 -10.70 3.65
C ALA A 144 -0.02 -11.47 4.95
N ALA A 145 -0.72 -12.60 4.83
CA ALA A 145 -0.82 -13.55 5.92
C ALA A 145 0.47 -14.37 6.01
N ALA A 146 1.05 -14.47 7.21
CA ALA A 146 2.16 -15.40 7.45
C ALA A 146 1.64 -16.85 7.33
N PRO A 147 2.42 -17.76 6.73
CA PRO A 147 2.01 -19.16 6.60
C PRO A 147 1.91 -19.88 7.96
N GLN A 148 2.55 -19.34 9.00
CA GLN A 148 2.57 -19.84 10.37
C GLN A 148 2.55 -18.65 11.35
N ILE A 149 1.82 -18.77 12.47
CA ILE A 149 1.77 -17.79 13.59
C ILE A 149 2.67 -18.30 14.71
#